data_AF-A0AA89BRT7-F1
#
_entry.id   AF-A0AA89BRT7-F1
#
_cell.length_a   1.000
_cell.length_b   1.000
_cell.length_c   1.000
_cell.angle_alpha   90.00
_cell.angle_beta   90.00
_cell.angle_gamma   90.00
#
_symmetry.space_group_name_H-M   'P 1'
#
loop_
_entity.id
_entity.type
_entity.pdbx_description
1 polymer ?
#
loop_
_entity_poly.entity_id
_entity_poly.type
_entity_poly.pdbx_seq_one_letter_code
_entity_poly.pdbx_strand_id
1 'polypeptide(L)'
;MSWLTDEWKDGLPHKALQKIAQIEQQNEKLKKEREQKQFQFESLEQALRVEKRKVEEEKSQYGSLQRDYKALSEQCQEVENKRQKLATDVHTKDNLISCLECKVSQAKSQYEAETAKMLHVQQELESVQRECADNLHKLEKLTIEHTKLQEYSKQQRVQIDQQTDKIRALESDLKRVSDGCTSMAPSRHISGRYSSNNS
;
A
#
# COMPACT_ATOMS: atom_id res chain seq x y z
N MET A 1 51.61 -15.21 -98.07
CA MET A 1 52.37 -15.19 -99.33
C MET A 1 51.43 -14.72 -100.43
N SER A 2 51.69 -13.53 -101.01
CA SER A 2 50.83 -12.84 -101.98
C SER A 2 51.64 -12.51 -103.24
N TRP A 3 52.15 -13.55 -103.91
CA TRP A 3 52.93 -13.39 -105.14
C TRP A 3 52.50 -14.36 -106.27
N LEU A 4 51.41 -15.12 -106.08
CA LEU A 4 50.76 -15.90 -107.16
C LEU A 4 49.36 -15.36 -107.52
N THR A 5 48.96 -14.23 -106.94
CA THR A 5 47.55 -13.80 -106.89
C THR A 5 47.03 -13.21 -108.19
N ASP A 6 47.88 -12.84 -109.14
CA ASP A 6 47.46 -12.21 -110.40
C ASP A 6 48.06 -12.85 -111.67
N GLU A 7 49.05 -13.75 -111.58
CA GLU A 7 49.59 -14.46 -112.77
C GLU A 7 48.53 -15.29 -113.50
N TRP A 8 47.52 -15.80 -112.77
CA TRP A 8 46.39 -16.51 -113.38
C TRP A 8 45.41 -15.59 -114.13
N LYS A 9 45.52 -14.27 -113.93
CA LYS A 9 44.69 -13.28 -114.59
C LYS A 9 45.25 -12.87 -115.96
N ASP A 10 46.52 -13.19 -116.25
CA ASP A 10 47.15 -12.89 -117.54
C ASP A 10 46.47 -13.64 -118.70
N GLY A 11 46.20 -12.91 -119.79
CA GLY A 11 45.51 -13.43 -120.97
C GLY A 11 43.98 -13.47 -120.89
N LEU A 12 43.36 -13.08 -119.78
CA LEU A 12 41.90 -13.00 -119.66
C LEU A 12 41.30 -11.77 -120.39
N PRO A 13 40.13 -11.88 -121.02
CA PRO A 13 39.43 -10.74 -121.61
C PRO A 13 39.11 -9.66 -120.56
N HIS A 14 39.21 -8.38 -120.93
CA HIS A 14 39.00 -7.23 -120.02
C HIS A 14 37.71 -7.31 -119.18
N LYS A 15 36.61 -7.80 -119.80
CA LYS A 15 35.31 -7.98 -119.13
C LYS A 15 35.37 -9.00 -117.98
N ALA A 16 36.20 -10.04 -118.11
CA ALA A 16 36.42 -11.04 -117.06
C ALA A 16 37.23 -10.43 -115.90
N LEU A 17 38.31 -9.69 -116.20
CA LEU A 17 39.12 -9.00 -115.20
C LEU A 17 38.29 -8.00 -114.37
N GLN A 18 37.43 -7.22 -115.04
CA GLN A 18 36.54 -6.27 -114.36
C GLN A 18 35.56 -6.99 -113.43
N LYS A 19 35.03 -8.14 -113.84
CA LYS A 19 34.13 -8.93 -113.00
C LYS A 19 34.84 -9.54 -111.79
N ILE A 20 36.07 -10.02 -111.97
CA ILE A 20 36.91 -10.54 -110.89
C ILE A 20 37.16 -9.44 -109.85
N ALA A 21 37.60 -8.24 -110.27
CA ALA A 21 37.84 -7.12 -109.37
C ALA A 21 36.58 -6.72 -108.58
N GLN A 22 35.40 -6.73 -109.23
CA GLN A 22 34.13 -6.46 -108.56
C GLN A 22 33.82 -7.50 -107.47
N ILE A 23 34.05 -8.78 -107.77
CA ILE A 23 33.83 -9.88 -106.81
C ILE A 23 34.82 -9.79 -105.65
N GLU A 24 36.10 -9.51 -105.92
CA GLU A 24 37.12 -9.32 -104.89
C GLU A 24 36.77 -8.17 -103.95
N GLN A 25 36.31 -7.04 -104.49
CA GLN A 25 35.85 -5.90 -103.69
C GLN A 25 34.62 -6.26 -102.83
N GLN A 26 33.65 -6.99 -103.39
CA GLN A 26 32.50 -7.47 -102.61
C GLN A 26 32.92 -8.44 -101.51
N ASN A 27 33.87 -9.34 -101.79
CA ASN A 27 34.36 -10.32 -100.82
C ASN A 27 35.05 -9.62 -99.65
N GLU A 28 35.88 -8.62 -99.92
CA GLU A 28 36.55 -7.82 -98.89
C GLU A 28 35.55 -7.03 -98.03
N LYS A 29 34.50 -6.45 -98.66
CA LYS A 29 33.42 -5.79 -97.93
C LYS A 29 32.70 -6.77 -97.00
N LEU A 30 32.35 -7.96 -97.49
CA LEU A 30 31.68 -8.99 -96.70
C LEU A 30 32.54 -9.52 -95.55
N LYS A 31 33.87 -9.64 -95.75
CA LYS A 31 34.81 -10.00 -94.67
C LYS A 31 34.81 -8.97 -93.55
N LYS A 32 34.93 -7.68 -93.88
CA LYS A 32 34.89 -6.59 -92.89
C LYS A 32 33.55 -6.52 -92.16
N GLU A 33 32.44 -6.68 -92.88
CA GLU A 33 31.11 -6.75 -92.28
C GLU A 33 30.97 -7.94 -91.34
N ARG A 34 31.52 -9.11 -91.71
CA ARG A 34 31.54 -10.30 -90.84
C ARG A 34 32.36 -10.04 -89.57
N GLU A 35 33.57 -9.50 -89.68
CA GLU A 35 34.44 -9.20 -88.54
C GLU A 35 33.80 -8.19 -87.59
N GLN A 36 33.20 -7.13 -88.13
CA GLN A 36 32.47 -6.14 -87.34
C GLN A 36 31.29 -6.78 -86.59
N LYS A 37 30.50 -7.62 -87.26
CA LYS A 37 29.39 -8.35 -86.63
C LYS A 37 29.88 -9.32 -85.56
N GLN A 38 31.00 -10.00 -85.79
CA GLN A 38 31.61 -10.90 -84.82
C GLN A 38 32.01 -10.14 -83.55
N PHE A 39 32.68 -9.00 -83.69
CA PHE A 39 33.04 -8.15 -82.55
C PHE A 39 31.81 -7.64 -81.78
N GLN A 40 30.77 -7.20 -82.49
CA GLN A 40 29.52 -6.77 -81.86
C GLN A 40 28.86 -7.92 -81.08
N PHE A 41 28.84 -9.11 -81.65
CA PHE A 41 28.29 -10.30 -81.01
C PHE A 41 29.06 -10.63 -79.73
N GLU A 42 30.39 -10.66 -79.77
CA GLU A 42 31.25 -10.91 -78.61
C GLU A 42 31.06 -9.85 -77.52
N SER A 43 30.95 -8.57 -77.89
CA SER A 43 30.67 -7.49 -76.96
C SER A 43 29.31 -7.65 -76.27
N LEU A 44 28.27 -8.03 -77.02
CA LEU A 44 26.94 -8.28 -76.47
C LEU A 44 26.91 -9.51 -75.57
N GLU A 45 27.60 -10.59 -75.94
CA GLU A 45 27.73 -11.77 -75.08
C GLU A 45 28.40 -11.43 -73.76
N GLN A 46 29.45 -10.60 -73.77
CA GLN A 46 30.13 -10.20 -72.55
C GLN A 46 29.24 -9.34 -71.66
N ALA A 47 28.50 -8.39 -72.23
CA ALA A 47 27.51 -7.59 -71.49
C ALA A 47 26.43 -8.48 -70.85
N LEU A 48 25.91 -9.46 -71.60
CA LEU A 48 24.93 -10.41 -71.09
C LEU A 48 25.48 -11.26 -69.92
N ARG A 49 26.74 -11.70 -69.99
CA ARG A 49 27.38 -12.44 -68.89
C ARG A 49 27.53 -11.59 -67.62
N VAL A 50 27.79 -10.28 -67.76
CA VAL A 50 27.84 -9.34 -66.63
C VAL A 50 26.45 -9.16 -66.02
N GLU A 51 25.43 -8.90 -66.83
CA GLU A 51 24.06 -8.73 -66.33
C GLU A 51 23.52 -9.99 -65.64
N LYS A 52 23.81 -11.18 -66.17
CA LYS A 52 23.45 -12.43 -65.50
C LYS A 52 24.06 -12.56 -64.11
N ARG A 53 25.31 -12.12 -63.92
CA ARG A 53 25.95 -12.12 -62.59
C ARG A 53 25.30 -11.13 -61.65
N LYS A 54 25.01 -9.91 -62.11
CA LYS A 54 24.31 -8.89 -61.31
C LYS A 54 22.95 -9.36 -60.85
N VAL A 55 22.16 -9.98 -61.73
CA VAL A 55 20.85 -10.53 -61.38
C VAL A 55 20.97 -11.60 -60.29
N GLU A 56 22.00 -12.44 -60.34
CA GLU A 56 22.20 -13.47 -59.32
C GLU A 56 22.66 -12.86 -57.97
N GLU A 57 23.50 -11.83 -58.01
CA GLU A 57 23.88 -11.03 -56.83
C GLU A 57 22.66 -10.35 -56.19
N GLU A 58 21.79 -9.72 -56.99
CA GLU A 58 20.55 -9.09 -56.53
C GLU A 58 19.58 -10.11 -55.90
N LYS A 59 19.43 -11.30 -56.48
CA LYS A 59 18.61 -12.37 -55.87
C LYS A 59 19.16 -12.81 -54.52
N SER A 60 20.48 -12.93 -54.39
CA SER A 60 21.14 -13.28 -53.13
C SER A 60 20.94 -12.19 -52.07
N GLN A 61 21.07 -10.91 -52.47
CA GLN A 61 20.80 -9.77 -51.60
C GLN A 61 19.34 -9.72 -51.16
N TYR A 62 18.40 -9.90 -52.10
CA TYR A 62 16.97 -9.96 -51.81
C TYR A 62 16.65 -11.08 -50.80
N GLY A 63 17.20 -12.28 -50.99
CA GLY A 63 17.01 -13.39 -50.07
C GLY A 63 17.60 -13.15 -48.68
N SER A 64 18.65 -12.34 -48.57
CA SER A 64 19.20 -11.90 -47.29
C SER A 64 18.28 -10.87 -46.62
N LEU A 65 17.87 -9.85 -47.37
CA LEU A 65 16.96 -8.82 -46.87
C LEU A 65 15.60 -9.40 -46.44
N GLN A 66 15.09 -10.40 -47.14
CA GLN A 66 13.84 -11.08 -46.79
C GLN A 66 13.95 -11.83 -45.44
N ARG A 67 15.10 -12.45 -45.15
CA ARG A 67 15.36 -13.11 -43.87
C ARG A 67 15.44 -12.08 -42.74
N ASP A 68 16.15 -10.98 -42.97
CA ASP A 68 16.29 -9.90 -41.98
C ASP A 68 14.94 -9.24 -41.69
N TYR A 69 14.14 -8.98 -42.72
CA TYR A 69 12.77 -8.47 -42.58
C TYR A 69 11.91 -9.39 -41.72
N LYS A 70 11.95 -10.70 -41.99
CA LYS A 70 11.19 -11.69 -41.21
C LYS A 70 11.65 -11.72 -39.75
N ALA A 71 12.95 -11.76 -39.51
CA ALA A 71 13.51 -11.76 -38.16
C ALA A 71 13.12 -10.49 -37.38
N LEU A 72 13.20 -9.32 -38.03
CA LEU A 72 12.80 -8.06 -37.42
C LEU A 72 11.29 -8.02 -37.12
N SER A 73 10.46 -8.52 -38.02
CA SER A 73 9.01 -8.63 -37.80
C SER A 73 8.68 -9.52 -36.60
N GLU A 74 9.37 -10.66 -36.44
CA GLU A 74 9.19 -11.57 -35.31
C GLU A 74 9.62 -10.91 -33.99
N GLN A 75 10.74 -10.18 -33.99
CA GLN A 75 11.21 -9.43 -32.81
C GLN A 75 10.22 -8.31 -32.42
N CYS A 76 9.69 -7.57 -33.39
CA CYS A 76 8.66 -6.55 -33.14
C CYS A 76 7.42 -7.18 -32.48
N GLN A 77 6.97 -8.34 -32.96
CA GLN A 77 5.83 -9.04 -32.36
C GLN A 77 6.14 -9.54 -30.93
N GLU A 78 7.35 -10.02 -30.68
CA GLU A 78 7.76 -10.45 -29.34
C GLU A 78 7.79 -9.27 -28.35
N VAL A 79 8.32 -8.12 -28.78
CA VAL A 79 8.34 -6.89 -27.98
C VAL A 79 6.92 -6.43 -27.68
N GLU A 80 6.02 -6.45 -28.67
CA GLU A 80 4.63 -6.07 -28.48
C GLU A 80 3.90 -7.00 -27.50
N ASN A 81 4.16 -8.31 -27.59
CA ASN A 81 3.63 -9.29 -26.62
C ASN A 81 4.15 -9.03 -25.20
N LYS A 82 5.42 -8.68 -25.04
CA LYS A 82 6.00 -8.31 -23.73
C LYS A 82 5.39 -7.01 -23.21
N ARG A 83 5.23 -6.00 -24.07
CA ARG A 83 4.58 -4.72 -23.74
C ARG A 83 3.17 -4.94 -23.22
N GLN A 84 2.38 -5.78 -23.91
CA GLN A 84 1.01 -6.08 -23.50
C GLN A 84 0.94 -6.78 -22.14
N LYS A 85 1.82 -7.77 -21.89
CA LYS A 85 1.93 -8.44 -20.59
C LYS A 85 2.28 -7.46 -19.47
N LEU A 86 3.27 -6.59 -19.70
CA LEU A 86 3.66 -5.56 -18.73
C LEU A 86 2.52 -4.58 -18.46
N ALA A 87 1.78 -4.15 -19.48
CA ALA A 87 0.62 -3.28 -19.31
C ALA A 87 -0.45 -3.92 -18.41
N THR A 88 -0.73 -5.23 -18.59
CA THR A 88 -1.68 -5.95 -17.72
C THR A 88 -1.18 -6.10 -16.28
N ASP A 89 0.13 -6.31 -16.09
CA ASP A 89 0.74 -6.43 -14.75
C ASP A 89 0.70 -5.08 -14.01
N VAL A 90 1.04 -3.98 -14.70
CA VAL A 90 0.92 -2.62 -14.15
C VAL A 90 -0.50 -2.34 -13.72
N HIS A 91 -1.49 -2.59 -14.58
CA HIS A 91 -2.90 -2.39 -14.22
C HIS A 91 -3.33 -3.21 -12.99
N THR A 92 -2.86 -4.46 -12.90
CA THR A 92 -3.16 -5.33 -11.74
C THR A 92 -2.53 -4.78 -10.45
N LYS A 93 -1.28 -4.28 -10.53
CA LYS A 93 -0.58 -3.68 -9.40
C LYS A 93 -1.21 -2.37 -8.96
N ASP A 94 -1.65 -1.52 -9.89
CA ASP A 94 -2.36 -0.28 -9.56
C ASP A 94 -3.66 -0.55 -8.79
N ASN A 95 -4.43 -1.56 -9.22
CA ASN A 95 -5.64 -1.99 -8.51
C ASN A 95 -5.32 -2.50 -7.10
N LEU A 96 -4.22 -3.25 -6.93
CA LEU A 96 -3.78 -3.73 -5.62
C LEU A 96 -3.34 -2.58 -4.71
N ILE A 97 -2.58 -1.61 -5.23
CA ILE A 97 -2.17 -0.41 -4.50
C ILE A 97 -3.41 0.34 -4.02
N SER A 98 -4.39 0.59 -4.89
CA SER A 98 -5.63 1.27 -4.53
C SER A 98 -6.41 0.55 -3.41
N CYS A 99 -6.47 -0.79 -3.45
CA CYS A 99 -7.08 -1.58 -2.38
C CYS A 99 -6.32 -1.44 -1.05
N LEU A 100 -4.98 -1.44 -1.08
CA LEU A 100 -4.14 -1.29 0.11
C LEU A 100 -4.25 0.11 0.69
N GLU A 101 -4.29 1.16 -0.13
CA GLU A 101 -4.50 2.53 0.29
C GLU A 101 -5.83 2.69 1.05
N CYS A 102 -6.90 2.09 0.53
CA CYS A 102 -8.20 2.05 1.23
C CYS A 102 -8.09 1.38 2.61
N LYS A 103 -7.42 0.22 2.70
CA LYS A 103 -7.23 -0.48 3.98
C LYS A 103 -6.39 0.33 4.98
N VAL A 104 -5.33 0.97 4.52
CA VAL A 104 -4.48 1.84 5.35
C VAL A 104 -5.28 3.03 5.86
N SER A 105 -6.06 3.67 4.99
CA SER A 105 -6.94 4.77 5.37
C SER A 105 -7.95 4.36 6.44
N GLN A 106 -8.60 3.20 6.28
CA GLN A 106 -9.53 2.66 7.25
C GLN A 106 -8.86 2.35 8.60
N ALA A 107 -7.69 1.69 8.58
CA ALA A 107 -6.94 1.37 9.79
C ALA A 107 -6.51 2.63 10.55
N LYS A 108 -6.08 3.67 9.82
CA LYS A 108 -5.73 4.96 10.39
C LYS A 108 -6.92 5.62 11.09
N SER A 109 -8.09 5.65 10.44
CA SER A 109 -9.31 6.20 11.03
C SER A 109 -9.75 5.43 12.29
N GLN A 110 -9.63 4.09 12.29
CA GLN A 110 -9.91 3.27 13.48
C GLN A 110 -8.94 3.56 14.61
N TYR A 111 -7.64 3.66 14.32
CA TYR A 111 -6.61 4.00 15.31
C TYR A 111 -6.86 5.37 15.95
N GLU A 112 -7.20 6.39 15.14
CA GLU A 112 -7.53 7.72 15.64
C GLU A 112 -8.77 7.69 16.56
N ALA A 113 -9.80 6.93 16.20
CA ALA A 113 -11.00 6.76 17.02
C ALA A 113 -10.70 6.07 18.37
N GLU A 114 -9.90 5.00 18.36
CA GLU A 114 -9.49 4.31 19.60
C GLU A 114 -8.57 5.19 20.46
N THR A 115 -7.69 5.97 19.83
CA THR A 115 -6.85 6.95 20.56
C THR A 115 -7.71 7.98 21.27
N ALA A 116 -8.77 8.49 20.61
CA ALA A 116 -9.70 9.43 21.23
C ALA A 116 -10.46 8.82 22.41
N LYS A 117 -10.92 7.57 22.29
CA LYS A 117 -11.56 6.84 23.40
C LYS A 117 -10.61 6.63 24.58
N MET A 118 -9.37 6.24 24.31
CA MET A 118 -8.34 6.06 25.33
C MET A 118 -8.11 7.35 26.12
N LEU A 119 -7.97 8.48 25.42
CA LEU A 119 -7.81 9.79 26.06
C LEU A 119 -9.03 10.16 26.92
N HIS A 120 -10.24 9.89 26.43
CA HIS A 120 -11.46 10.14 27.20
C HIS A 120 -11.52 9.32 28.49
N VAL A 121 -11.27 8.01 28.42
CA VAL A 121 -11.23 7.13 29.60
C VAL A 121 -10.15 7.55 30.58
N GLN A 122 -8.99 8.00 30.08
CA GLN A 122 -7.92 8.53 30.93
C GLN A 122 -8.37 9.77 31.71
N GLN A 123 -9.07 10.70 31.05
CA GLN A 123 -9.63 11.89 31.70
C GLN A 123 -10.69 11.54 32.75
N GLU A 124 -11.58 10.59 32.45
CA GLU A 124 -12.56 10.11 33.41
C GLU A 124 -11.89 9.48 34.65
N LEU A 125 -10.86 8.66 34.44
CA LEU A 125 -10.07 8.06 35.51
C LEU A 125 -9.43 9.13 36.41
N GLU A 126 -8.79 10.14 35.81
CA GLU A 126 -8.19 11.26 36.55
C GLU A 126 -9.24 12.07 37.32
N SER A 127 -10.46 12.19 36.81
CA SER A 127 -11.58 12.84 37.50
C SER A 127 -12.03 12.04 38.72
N VAL A 128 -12.26 10.74 38.55
CA VAL A 128 -12.66 9.84 39.64
C VAL A 128 -11.59 9.75 40.71
N GLN A 129 -10.31 9.69 40.33
CA GLN A 129 -9.20 9.69 41.29
C GLN A 129 -9.17 10.95 42.16
N ARG A 130 -9.41 12.13 41.56
CA ARG A 130 -9.52 13.39 42.31
C ARG A 130 -10.71 13.37 43.27
N GLU A 131 -11.88 12.92 42.81
CA GLU A 131 -13.06 12.82 43.66
C GLU A 131 -12.86 11.84 44.82
N CYS A 132 -12.24 10.68 44.57
CA CYS A 132 -11.87 9.74 45.62
C CYS A 132 -10.92 10.36 46.65
N ALA A 133 -9.92 11.12 46.22
CA ALA A 133 -8.99 11.80 47.13
C ALA A 133 -9.72 12.84 48.01
N ASP A 134 -10.61 13.63 47.42
CA ASP A 134 -11.43 14.61 48.14
C ASP A 134 -12.35 13.94 49.16
N ASN A 135 -12.98 12.83 48.79
CA ASN A 135 -13.86 12.06 49.68
C ASN A 135 -13.09 11.39 50.82
N LEU A 136 -11.87 10.89 50.55
CA LEU A 136 -10.99 10.34 51.58
C LEU A 136 -10.61 11.42 52.61
N HIS A 137 -10.27 12.62 52.14
CA HIS A 137 -9.98 13.74 53.02
C HIS A 137 -11.19 14.17 53.88
N LYS A 138 -12.41 14.16 53.30
CA LYS A 138 -13.65 14.40 54.07
C LYS A 138 -13.89 13.31 55.11
N LEU A 139 -13.69 12.04 54.76
CA LEU A 139 -13.84 10.90 55.67
C LEU A 139 -12.89 11.02 56.86
N GLU A 140 -11.64 11.42 56.62
CA GLU A 140 -10.63 11.62 57.66
C GLU A 140 -11.08 12.72 58.65
N LYS A 141 -11.58 13.85 58.17
CA LYS A 141 -12.14 14.92 59.02
C LYS A 141 -13.31 14.43 59.86
N LEU A 142 -14.27 13.74 59.25
CA LEU A 142 -15.42 13.18 59.97
C LEU A 142 -15.00 12.14 61.02
N THR A 143 -13.96 11.34 60.72
CA THR A 143 -13.40 10.37 61.67
C THR A 143 -12.83 11.07 62.88
N ILE A 144 -12.06 12.15 62.69
CA ILE A 144 -11.51 12.97 63.79
C ILE A 144 -12.65 13.57 64.62
N GLU A 145 -13.68 14.16 63.99
CA GLU A 145 -14.83 14.70 64.71
C GLU A 145 -15.58 13.63 65.51
N HIS A 146 -15.80 12.46 64.91
CA HIS A 146 -16.42 11.33 65.58
C HIS A 146 -15.63 10.88 66.82
N THR A 147 -14.30 10.77 66.72
CA THR A 147 -13.46 10.41 67.88
C THR A 147 -13.56 11.44 69.00
N LYS A 148 -13.57 12.74 68.69
CA LYS A 148 -13.75 13.81 69.68
C LYS A 148 -15.11 13.72 70.38
N LEU A 149 -16.18 13.52 69.61
CA LEU A 149 -17.54 13.37 70.15
C LEU A 149 -17.67 12.10 71.01
N GLN A 150 -17.02 11.01 70.61
CA GLN A 150 -16.98 9.77 71.37
C GLN A 150 -16.28 9.95 72.72
N GLU A 151 -15.13 10.62 72.74
CA GLU A 151 -14.41 10.97 73.98
C GLU A 151 -15.27 11.85 74.90
N TYR A 152 -15.91 12.88 74.34
CA TYR A 152 -16.81 13.75 75.08
C TYR A 152 -18.00 12.97 75.70
N SER A 153 -18.65 12.09 74.92
CA SER A 153 -19.73 11.24 75.41
C SER A 153 -19.26 10.31 76.53
N LYS A 154 -18.06 9.75 76.42
CA LYS A 154 -17.43 8.93 77.47
C LYS A 154 -17.20 9.75 78.75
N GLN A 155 -16.70 10.97 78.64
CA GLN A 155 -16.51 11.87 79.78
C GLN A 155 -17.84 12.23 80.46
N GLN A 156 -18.87 12.58 79.69
CA GLN A 156 -20.21 12.85 80.22
C GLN A 156 -20.80 11.64 80.95
N ARG A 157 -20.62 10.43 80.41
CA ARG A 157 -21.08 9.19 81.06
C ARG A 157 -20.45 9.01 82.43
N VAL A 158 -19.12 9.19 82.53
CA VAL A 158 -18.40 9.13 83.82
C VAL A 158 -18.93 10.19 84.80
N GLN A 159 -19.21 11.42 84.35
CA GLN A 159 -19.80 12.45 85.21
C GLN A 159 -21.21 12.08 85.70
N ILE A 160 -22.05 11.53 84.83
CA ILE A 160 -23.39 11.05 85.20
C ILE A 160 -23.29 9.92 86.21
N ASP A 161 -22.38 8.97 86.02
CA ASP A 161 -22.16 7.87 86.96
C ASP A 161 -21.74 8.42 88.34
N GLN A 162 -20.80 9.37 88.38
CA GLN A 162 -20.39 10.03 89.62
C GLN A 162 -21.53 10.80 90.30
N GLN A 163 -22.39 11.49 89.54
CA GLN A 163 -23.57 12.16 90.09
C GLN A 163 -24.58 11.16 90.62
N THR A 164 -24.78 10.05 89.92
CA THR A 164 -25.67 8.94 90.32
C THR A 164 -25.17 8.30 91.62
N ASP A 165 -23.85 8.12 91.77
CA ASP A 165 -23.23 7.67 93.01
C ASP A 165 -23.44 8.66 94.17
N LYS A 166 -23.28 9.97 93.90
CA LYS A 166 -23.57 11.02 94.90
C LYS A 166 -25.03 11.03 95.32
N ILE A 167 -25.95 10.93 94.38
CA ILE A 167 -27.39 10.82 94.66
C ILE A 167 -27.65 9.60 95.55
N ARG A 168 -27.12 8.43 95.19
CA ARG A 168 -27.24 7.21 96.03
C ARG A 168 -26.69 7.38 97.44
N ALA A 169 -25.56 8.07 97.60
CA ALA A 169 -24.98 8.36 98.91
C ALA A 169 -25.89 9.29 99.74
N LEU A 170 -26.37 10.39 99.15
CA LEU A 170 -27.29 11.32 99.79
C LEU A 170 -28.63 10.65 100.15
N GLU A 171 -29.17 9.80 99.28
CA GLU A 171 -30.37 8.99 99.55
C GLU A 171 -30.14 8.04 100.73
N SER A 172 -28.96 7.43 100.81
CA SER A 172 -28.58 6.55 101.93
C SER A 172 -28.47 7.32 103.24
N ASP A 173 -27.91 8.54 103.21
CA ASP A 173 -27.82 9.42 104.38
C ASP A 173 -29.19 9.95 104.81
N LEU A 174 -30.05 10.35 103.86
CA LEU A 174 -31.46 10.69 104.09
C LEU A 174 -32.21 9.54 104.77
N LYS A 175 -31.96 8.31 104.34
CA LYS A 175 -32.53 7.11 104.97
C LYS A 175 -32.05 6.93 106.40
N ARG A 176 -30.75 7.12 106.68
CA ARG A 176 -30.20 7.09 108.06
C ARG A 176 -30.80 8.18 108.96
N VAL A 177 -31.05 9.38 108.43
CA VAL A 177 -31.69 10.48 109.16
C VAL A 177 -33.19 10.21 109.39
N SER A 178 -33.88 9.62 108.43
CA SER A 178 -35.26 9.12 108.56
C SER A 178 -35.37 8.03 109.63
N ASP A 179 -34.44 7.07 109.62
CA ASP A 179 -34.37 5.98 110.59
C ASP A 179 -33.95 6.47 111.99
N GLY A 180 -33.27 7.63 112.09
CA GLY A 180 -32.99 8.34 113.34
C GLY A 180 -34.13 9.20 113.87
N CYS A 181 -35.08 9.61 113.01
CA CYS A 181 -36.22 10.46 113.38
C CYS A 181 -37.49 9.65 113.76
N THR A 182 -37.45 8.32 113.62
CA THR A 182 -38.55 7.39 113.96
C THR A 182 -38.56 6.95 115.44
N SER A 183 -38.10 7.82 116.35
CA SER A 183 -38.15 7.65 117.83
C SER A 183 -39.12 8.63 118.53
N MET A 184 -40.08 9.22 117.83
CA MET A 184 -41.19 9.97 118.45
C MET A 184 -42.48 9.79 117.63
N ALA A 185 -43.25 8.76 117.96
CA ALA A 185 -44.69 8.69 117.67
C ALA A 185 -45.46 9.48 118.78
N PRO A 186 -46.74 9.89 118.65
CA PRO A 186 -47.77 9.14 117.92
C PRO A 186 -48.95 9.90 117.26
N SER A 187 -49.56 9.20 116.30
CA SER A 187 -51.01 8.92 116.16
C SER A 187 -52.02 10.07 115.91
N ARG A 188 -52.72 9.97 114.77
CA ARG A 188 -54.19 9.81 114.61
C ARG A 188 -54.55 9.99 113.12
N HIS A 189 -55.02 8.97 112.42
CA HIS A 189 -56.42 8.52 112.27
C HIS A 189 -57.14 9.15 111.06
N ILE A 190 -57.94 8.29 110.38
CA ILE A 190 -59.10 8.57 109.51
C ILE A 190 -58.90 8.49 107.98
N SER A 191 -59.42 7.38 107.44
CA SER A 191 -60.35 7.23 106.30
C SER A 191 -60.17 8.07 105.03
N GLY A 192 -60.16 7.40 103.88
CA GLY A 192 -60.50 8.03 102.61
C GLY A 192 -60.42 7.10 101.41
N ARG A 193 -61.59 6.70 100.93
CA ARG A 193 -61.88 5.83 99.78
C ARG A 193 -61.75 6.59 98.44
N TYR A 194 -61.81 5.83 97.33
CA TYR A 194 -62.00 6.17 95.91
C TYR A 194 -60.71 6.33 95.09
N SER A 195 -60.37 5.44 94.15
CA SER A 195 -61.03 4.98 92.92
C SER A 195 -60.85 5.91 91.71
N SER A 196 -60.51 5.26 90.61
CA SER A 196 -60.72 5.63 89.20
C SER A 196 -59.63 6.46 88.54
N ASN A 197 -58.90 5.94 87.55
CA ASN A 197 -59.26 5.48 86.19
C ASN A 197 -59.20 6.60 85.14
N ASN A 198 -58.64 6.20 84.00
CA ASN A 198 -58.80 6.74 82.63
C ASN A 198 -58.10 8.08 82.35
N SER A 199 -57.36 8.25 81.26
CA SER A 199 -57.25 7.54 79.97
C SER A 199 -55.83 7.64 79.42
#